data_AF-A0A2E0WVZ4-F1
#
_entry.id   AF-A0A2E0WVZ4-F1
#
_cell.length_a   1.000
_cell.length_b   1.000
_cell.length_c   1.000
_cell.angle_alpha   90.00
_cell.angle_beta   90.00
_cell.angle_gamma   90.00
#
_symmetry.space_group_name_H-M   'P 1'
#
loop_
_entity.id
_entity.type
_entity.pdbx_description
1 polymer ?
#
loop_
_entity_poly.entity_id
_entity_poly.type
_entity_poly.pdbx_seq_one_letter_code
_entity_poly.pdbx_strand_id
1 'polypeptide(L)'
;MEISPLDSFDVDHLEPTAIEVVLHLPRLSREDMRESTWLFSRVLATASCYASVQQPAALAEILCRCLLAAADELIHRPESLLGHFRGPQHEPWFQRQCEILAPSLPGAEMNRNAISRMFDEWEIDDVNRQLIKSAAIVLAVGSLVTTGRLPLQQQPDKWAMN
;
A
#
# COMPACT_ATOMS: atom_id res chain seq x y z
N MET A 1 26.77 22.52 8.06
CA MET A 1 25.41 22.10 8.44
C MET A 1 25.52 20.66 8.89
N GLU A 2 25.46 20.40 10.19
CA GLU A 2 25.38 19.03 10.68
C GLU A 2 23.98 18.51 10.34
N ILE A 3 23.92 17.41 9.58
CA ILE A 3 22.67 16.70 9.33
C ILE A 3 22.40 15.94 10.62
N SER A 4 21.37 16.33 11.37
CA SER A 4 20.91 15.56 12.53
C SER A 4 20.77 14.09 12.12
N PRO A 5 21.18 13.13 12.97
CA PRO A 5 20.97 11.72 12.67
C PRO A 5 19.48 11.54 12.38
N LEU A 6 19.17 10.88 11.26
CA LEU A 6 17.81 10.45 10.98
C LEU A 6 17.43 9.50 12.11
N ASP A 7 16.54 9.91 13.01
CA ASP A 7 15.85 8.96 13.87
C ASP A 7 15.20 7.95 12.91
N SER A 8 15.72 6.72 12.92
CA SER A 8 15.24 5.67 12.03
C SER A 8 13.75 5.46 12.30
N PHE A 9 12.96 5.35 11.23
CA PHE A 9 11.59 4.86 11.34
C PHE A 9 11.62 3.48 11.98
N ASP A 10 11.32 3.43 13.27
CA ASP A 10 11.35 2.21 14.06
C ASP A 10 10.03 1.46 13.88
N VAL A 11 10.02 0.56 12.90
CA VAL A 11 8.92 -0.39 12.68
C VAL A 11 8.79 -1.34 13.86
N ASP A 12 9.83 -1.55 14.66
CA ASP A 12 9.83 -2.53 15.74
C ASP A 12 8.84 -2.13 16.85
N HIS A 13 8.56 -0.83 17.00
CA HIS A 13 7.48 -0.33 17.88
C HIS A 13 6.07 -0.76 17.45
N LEU A 14 5.89 -1.22 16.21
CA LEU A 14 4.62 -1.77 15.73
C LEU A 14 4.52 -3.29 15.94
N GLU A 15 5.59 -3.92 16.47
CA GLU A 15 5.70 -5.36 16.71
C GLU A 15 5.23 -6.18 15.49
N PRO A 16 5.83 -5.97 14.30
CA PRO A 16 5.34 -6.55 13.07
C PRO A 16 5.41 -8.08 13.14
N THR A 17 4.30 -8.73 12.85
CA THR A 17 4.17 -10.19 12.87
C THR A 17 3.83 -10.69 11.47
N ALA A 18 4.50 -11.76 11.05
CA ALA A 18 4.15 -12.46 9.81
C ALA A 18 2.94 -13.36 10.06
N ILE A 19 1.90 -13.17 9.27
CA ILE A 19 0.64 -13.90 9.40
C ILE A 19 0.35 -14.60 8.08
N GLU A 20 0.20 -15.93 8.12
CA GLU A 20 -0.26 -16.70 6.97
C GLU A 20 -1.77 -16.55 6.80
N VAL A 21 -2.19 -16.16 5.59
CA VAL A 21 -3.60 -16.02 5.21
C VAL A 21 -3.84 -16.61 3.83
N VAL A 22 -5.07 -17.01 3.56
CA VAL A 22 -5.52 -17.40 2.22
C VAL A 22 -6.43 -16.31 1.68
N LEU A 23 -6.04 -15.68 0.58
CA LEU A 23 -6.75 -14.58 -0.05
C LEU A 23 -7.17 -14.93 -1.47
N HIS A 24 -8.34 -14.46 -1.90
CA HIS A 24 -8.74 -14.47 -3.30
C HIS A 24 -8.31 -13.14 -3.92
N LEU A 25 -7.23 -13.14 -4.70
CA LEU A 25 -6.61 -11.91 -5.19
C LEU A 25 -7.02 -11.60 -6.64
N PRO A 26 -7.19 -10.31 -6.99
CA PRO A 26 -7.48 -9.90 -8.35
C PRO A 26 -6.25 -10.06 -9.25
N ARG A 27 -6.48 -10.00 -10.58
CA ARG A 27 -5.42 -9.71 -11.53
C ARG A 27 -5.10 -8.21 -11.51
N LEU A 28 -3.82 -7.89 -11.34
CA LEU A 28 -3.30 -6.53 -11.52
C LEU A 28 -2.21 -6.51 -12.58
N SER A 29 -2.24 -5.49 -13.44
CA SER A 29 -1.25 -5.26 -14.48
C SER A 29 -0.07 -4.43 -13.96
N ARG A 30 1.03 -4.38 -14.73
CA ARG A 30 2.15 -3.48 -14.46
C ARG A 30 1.71 -2.00 -14.49
N GLU A 31 0.73 -1.69 -15.32
CA GLU A 31 0.24 -0.34 -15.51
C GLU A 31 -0.53 0.13 -14.28
N ASP A 32 -1.45 -0.70 -13.75
CA ASP A 32 -2.18 -0.42 -12.50
C ASP A 32 -1.23 -0.11 -11.34
N MET A 33 -0.14 -0.88 -11.24
CA MET A 33 0.90 -0.70 -10.23
C MET A 33 1.67 0.61 -10.43
N ARG A 34 2.05 0.92 -11.67
CA ARG A 34 2.79 2.14 -12.00
C ARG A 34 1.95 3.38 -11.75
N GLU A 35 0.69 3.36 -12.18
CA GLU A 35 -0.26 4.46 -11.98
C GLU A 35 -0.52 4.70 -10.49
N SER A 36 -0.72 3.63 -9.71
CA SER A 36 -0.94 3.75 -8.27
C SER A 36 0.30 4.22 -7.53
N THR A 37 1.49 3.72 -7.87
CA THR A 37 2.77 4.23 -7.32
C THR A 37 2.92 5.72 -7.60
N TRP A 38 2.65 6.14 -8.84
CA TRP A 38 2.76 7.52 -9.25
C TRP A 38 1.69 8.39 -8.56
N LEU A 39 0.44 7.93 -8.47
CA LEU A 39 -0.64 8.64 -7.80
C LEU A 39 -0.33 8.84 -6.32
N PHE A 40 0.08 7.78 -5.62
CA PHE A 40 0.47 7.84 -4.21
C PHE A 40 1.60 8.86 -3.99
N SER A 41 2.67 8.72 -4.78
CA SER A 41 3.86 9.60 -4.69
C SER A 41 3.53 11.05 -5.04
N ARG A 42 2.71 11.28 -6.07
CA ARG A 42 2.31 12.61 -6.53
C ARG A 42 1.41 13.29 -5.50
N VAL A 43 0.42 12.59 -4.95
CA VAL A 43 -0.49 13.16 -3.94
C VAL A 43 0.30 13.53 -2.69
N LEU A 44 1.19 12.66 -2.21
CA LEU A 44 2.08 13.01 -1.11
C LEU A 44 2.97 14.20 -1.47
N ALA A 45 3.71 14.16 -2.57
CA ALA A 45 4.58 15.27 -2.97
C ALA A 45 3.83 16.60 -3.16
N THR A 46 2.56 16.57 -3.55
CA THR A 46 1.73 17.78 -3.75
C THR A 46 1.18 18.28 -2.42
N ALA A 47 0.60 17.40 -1.60
CA ALA A 47 0.02 17.75 -0.30
C ALA A 47 1.10 18.13 0.72
N SER A 48 2.28 17.52 0.64
CA SER A 48 3.40 17.75 1.56
C SER A 48 4.55 18.54 0.93
N CYS A 49 4.34 19.25 -0.19
CA CYS A 49 5.40 19.86 -1.03
C CYS A 49 6.51 20.58 -0.24
N TYR A 50 6.17 21.23 0.88
CA TYR A 50 7.15 21.85 1.78
C TYR A 50 7.88 20.86 2.71
N ALA A 51 7.16 19.90 3.31
CA ALA A 51 7.69 18.92 4.25
C ALA A 51 8.49 17.79 3.57
N SER A 52 8.05 17.29 2.41
CA SER A 52 8.72 16.17 1.71
C SER A 52 10.09 16.53 1.13
N VAL A 53 10.32 17.80 0.79
CA VAL A 53 11.63 18.27 0.30
C VAL A 53 12.62 18.43 1.46
N GLN A 54 12.13 18.83 2.64
CA GLN A 54 12.96 19.05 3.83
C GLN A 54 13.16 17.77 4.66
N GLN A 55 12.24 16.80 4.58
CA GLN A 55 12.20 15.61 5.44
C GLN A 55 11.82 14.34 4.65
N PRO A 56 12.72 13.83 3.78
CA PRO A 56 12.46 12.60 3.01
C PRO A 56 12.20 11.37 3.89
N ALA A 57 12.70 11.34 5.12
CA ALA A 57 12.42 10.26 6.07
C ALA A 57 10.96 10.22 6.51
N ALA A 58 10.33 11.38 6.73
CA ALA A 58 8.92 11.45 7.10
C ALA A 58 8.02 10.96 5.94
N LEU A 59 8.43 11.20 4.70
CA LEU A 59 7.76 10.64 3.51
C LEU A 59 7.88 9.11 3.45
N ALA A 60 9.08 8.57 3.70
CA ALA A 60 9.29 7.12 3.75
C ALA A 60 8.50 6.46 4.90
N GLU A 61 8.46 7.11 6.05
CA GLU A 61 7.66 6.67 7.19
C GLU A 61 6.18 6.57 6.84
N ILE A 62 5.56 7.64 6.32
CA ILE A 62 4.13 7.59 6.01
C ILE A 62 3.80 6.55 4.93
N LEU A 63 4.69 6.37 3.95
CA LEU A 63 4.61 5.31 2.95
C LEU A 63 4.52 3.93 3.63
N CYS A 64 5.47 3.61 4.51
CA CYS A 64 5.50 2.33 5.21
C CYS A 64 4.29 2.15 6.13
N ARG A 65 3.89 3.19 6.87
CA ARG A 65 2.72 3.14 7.75
C ARG A 65 1.44 2.86 6.98
N CYS A 66 1.21 3.51 5.84
CA CYS A 66 0.04 3.27 5.00
C CYS A 66 0.02 1.85 4.42
N LEU A 67 1.17 1.30 4.02
CA LEU A 67 1.25 -0.08 3.55
C LEU A 67 0.97 -1.09 4.67
N LEU A 68 1.48 -0.87 5.88
CA LEU A 68 1.18 -1.70 7.06
C LEU A 68 -0.29 -1.62 7.48
N ALA A 69 -0.92 -0.44 7.35
CA ALA A 69 -2.35 -0.30 7.60
C ALA A 69 -3.20 -1.04 6.54
N ALA A 70 -2.78 -1.02 5.27
CA ALA A 70 -3.42 -1.82 4.23
C ALA A 70 -3.25 -3.33 4.47
N ALA A 71 -2.07 -3.76 4.96
CA ALA A 71 -1.81 -5.15 5.35
C ALA A 71 -2.71 -5.61 6.52
N ASP A 72 -2.82 -4.79 7.57
CA ASP A 72 -3.74 -5.04 8.70
C ASP A 72 -5.20 -5.18 8.23
N GLU A 73 -5.66 -4.28 7.36
CA GLU A 73 -7.02 -4.33 6.84
C GLU A 73 -7.23 -5.52 5.88
N LEU A 74 -6.21 -5.95 5.13
CA LEU A 74 -6.27 -7.17 4.30
C LEU A 74 -6.45 -8.44 5.12
N ILE A 75 -5.83 -8.52 6.30
CA ILE A 75 -5.96 -9.68 7.19
C ILE A 75 -7.34 -9.74 7.83
N HIS A 76 -7.81 -8.60 8.36
CA HIS A 76 -9.02 -8.58 9.19
C HIS A 76 -10.31 -8.33 8.39
N ARG A 77 -10.22 -7.60 7.27
CA ARG A 77 -11.36 -7.18 6.44
C ARG A 77 -11.01 -7.24 4.95
N PRO A 78 -10.59 -8.40 4.41
CA PRO A 78 -10.14 -8.53 3.03
C PRO A 78 -11.19 -8.02 2.02
N GLU A 79 -12.47 -8.31 2.23
CA GLU A 79 -13.56 -7.87 1.35
C GLU A 79 -13.72 -6.35 1.28
N SER A 80 -13.37 -5.62 2.35
CA SER A 80 -13.39 -4.14 2.37
C SER A 80 -12.44 -3.58 1.33
N LEU A 81 -11.24 -4.17 1.24
CA LEU A 81 -10.19 -3.71 0.33
C LEU A 81 -10.29 -4.33 -1.06
N LEU A 82 -10.51 -5.64 -1.13
CA LEU A 82 -10.61 -6.37 -2.37
C LEU A 82 -11.89 -5.99 -3.14
N GLY A 83 -12.94 -5.54 -2.44
CA GLY A 83 -14.16 -4.99 -3.05
C GLY A 83 -13.89 -3.90 -4.09
N HIS A 84 -12.82 -3.12 -3.94
CA HIS A 84 -12.42 -2.08 -4.91
C HIS A 84 -12.03 -2.63 -6.28
N PHE A 85 -11.73 -3.92 -6.39
CA PHE A 85 -11.28 -4.56 -7.62
C PHE A 85 -12.36 -5.41 -8.30
N ARG A 86 -13.62 -5.40 -7.85
CA ARG A 86 -14.69 -6.27 -8.40
C ARG A 86 -15.15 -5.96 -9.85
N GLY A 87 -14.33 -5.25 -10.62
CA GLY A 87 -14.60 -4.94 -12.02
C GLY A 87 -14.05 -6.00 -12.99
N PRO A 88 -14.64 -6.13 -14.20
CA PRO A 88 -14.22 -7.12 -15.19
C PRO A 88 -12.75 -6.97 -15.63
N GLN A 89 -12.17 -5.77 -15.50
CA GLN A 89 -10.77 -5.50 -15.82
C GLN A 89 -9.77 -6.18 -14.86
N HIS A 90 -10.22 -6.58 -13.67
CA HIS A 90 -9.38 -7.21 -12.64
C HIS A 90 -9.60 -8.72 -12.54
N GLU A 91 -10.40 -9.29 -13.45
CA GLU A 91 -10.52 -10.73 -13.64
C GLU A 91 -9.31 -11.30 -14.42
N PRO A 92 -9.02 -12.61 -14.28
CA PRO A 92 -9.59 -13.54 -13.31
C PRO A 92 -9.01 -13.37 -11.90
N TRP A 93 -9.81 -13.73 -10.90
CA TRP A 93 -9.38 -13.78 -9.49
C TRP A 93 -8.81 -15.14 -9.10
N PHE A 94 -7.74 -15.17 -8.30
CA PHE A 94 -7.05 -16.41 -7.90
C PHE A 94 -6.90 -16.55 -6.39
N GLN A 95 -7.24 -17.73 -5.86
CA GLN A 95 -6.94 -18.06 -4.47
C GLN A 95 -5.44 -18.28 -4.28
N ARG A 96 -4.86 -17.66 -3.25
CA ARG A 96 -3.43 -17.68 -2.93
C ARG A 96 -3.23 -17.80 -1.43
N GLN A 97 -2.25 -18.59 -1.03
CA GLN A 97 -1.67 -18.50 0.31
C GLN A 97 -0.63 -17.39 0.30
N CYS A 98 -0.74 -16.48 1.27
CA CYS A 98 0.11 -15.31 1.41
C CYS A 98 0.65 -15.26 2.83
N GLU A 99 1.90 -14.84 2.97
CA GLU A 99 2.47 -14.43 4.24
C GLU A 99 2.47 -12.90 4.26
N ILE A 100 1.74 -12.30 5.19
CA ILE A 100 1.56 -10.85 5.29
C ILE A 100 2.22 -10.36 6.56
N LEU A 101 3.15 -9.42 6.42
CA LEU A 101 3.69 -8.67 7.54
C LEU A 101 2.69 -7.59 7.95
N ALA A 102 2.16 -7.69 9.17
CA ALA A 102 1.20 -6.73 9.70
C ALA A 102 1.59 -6.30 11.11
N PRO A 103 1.18 -5.11 11.56
CA PRO A 103 1.39 -4.69 12.95
C PRO A 103 0.65 -5.62 13.92
N SER A 104 1.12 -5.69 15.18
CA SER A 104 0.34 -6.33 16.25
C SER A 104 -1.01 -5.62 16.45
N LEU A 105 -1.98 -6.24 17.12
CA LEU A 105 -3.29 -5.59 17.36
C LEU A 105 -3.15 -4.19 18.02
N PRO A 106 -2.35 -4.03 19.11
CA PRO A 106 -2.04 -2.70 19.64
C PRO A 106 -1.29 -1.81 18.64
N GLY A 107 -0.30 -2.38 17.93
CA GLY A 107 0.48 -1.68 16.92
C GLY A 107 -0.39 -1.13 15.77
N ALA A 108 -1.47 -1.82 15.40
CA ALA A 108 -2.38 -1.41 14.34
C ALA A 108 -3.13 -0.12 14.69
N GLU A 109 -3.60 -0.01 15.94
CA GLU A 109 -4.24 1.22 16.43
C GLU A 109 -3.25 2.37 16.52
N MET A 110 -2.05 2.12 17.07
CA MET A 110 -0.97 3.10 17.11
C MET A 110 -0.60 3.59 15.71
N ASN A 111 -0.51 2.69 14.74
CA ASN A 111 -0.19 3.01 13.35
C ASN A 111 -1.28 3.88 12.70
N ARG A 112 -2.56 3.55 12.89
CA ARG A 112 -3.68 4.37 12.38
C ARG A 112 -3.67 5.78 12.97
N ASN A 113 -3.42 5.90 14.27
CA ASN A 113 -3.34 7.19 14.96
C ASN A 113 -2.15 8.03 14.46
N ALA A 114 -1.00 7.40 14.20
CA ALA A 114 0.16 8.07 13.63
C ALA A 114 -0.11 8.58 12.20
N ILE A 115 -0.73 7.76 11.35
CA ILE A 115 -1.13 8.17 9.99
C ILE A 115 -2.05 9.39 10.03
N SER A 116 -3.11 9.33 10.87
CA SER A 116 -4.05 10.45 11.00
C SER A 116 -3.34 11.72 11.42
N ARG A 117 -2.47 11.63 12.44
CA ARG A 117 -1.72 12.79 12.94
C ARG A 117 -0.82 13.40 11.87
N MET A 118 -0.08 12.58 11.12
CA MET A 118 0.77 13.06 10.03
C MET A 118 -0.05 13.74 8.93
N PHE A 119 -1.21 13.19 8.58
CA PHE A 119 -2.11 13.81 7.60
C PHE A 119 -2.69 15.13 8.10
N ASP A 120 -3.00 15.24 9.38
CA ASP A 120 -3.46 16.48 10.00
C ASP A 120 -2.34 17.54 10.03
N GLU A 121 -1.13 17.16 10.43
CA GLU A 121 0.06 18.03 10.47
C GLU A 121 0.48 18.53 9.08
N TRP A 122 0.28 17.71 8.05
CA TRP A 122 0.58 18.08 6.66
C TRP A 122 -0.62 18.71 5.95
N GLU A 123 -1.71 18.99 6.67
CA GLU A 123 -2.92 19.61 6.15
C GLU A 123 -3.49 18.89 4.91
N ILE A 124 -3.35 17.56 4.86
CA ILE A 124 -3.87 16.77 3.74
C ILE A 124 -5.40 16.76 3.83
N ASP A 125 -6.07 17.25 2.79
CA ASP A 125 -7.53 17.21 2.69
C ASP A 125 -8.10 15.79 2.51
N ASP A 126 -9.40 15.64 2.76
CA ASP A 126 -10.08 14.34 2.69
C ASP A 126 -9.98 13.66 1.32
N VAL A 127 -10.00 14.43 0.23
CA VAL A 127 -9.90 13.88 -1.13
C VAL A 127 -8.53 13.23 -1.32
N ASN A 128 -7.46 13.92 -0.92
CA ASN A 128 -6.10 13.43 -0.98
C ASN A 128 -5.87 12.25 -0.01
N ARG A 129 -6.47 12.27 1.18
CA ARG A 129 -6.46 11.12 2.11
C ARG A 129 -7.04 9.86 1.45
N GLN A 130 -8.18 9.99 0.76
CA GLN A 130 -8.81 8.86 0.05
C GLN A 130 -7.95 8.37 -1.13
N LEU A 131 -7.32 9.28 -1.88
CA LEU A 131 -6.40 8.90 -2.97
C LEU A 131 -5.17 8.16 -2.45
N ILE A 132 -4.56 8.63 -1.35
CA ILE A 132 -3.44 7.97 -0.68
C ILE A 132 -3.87 6.58 -0.21
N LYS A 133 -5.01 6.47 0.48
CA LYS A 133 -5.54 5.17 0.93
C LYS A 133 -5.74 4.22 -0.26
N SER A 134 -6.41 4.67 -1.31
CA SER A 134 -6.70 3.87 -2.50
C SER A 134 -5.41 3.37 -3.16
N ALA A 135 -4.42 4.24 -3.32
CA ALA A 135 -3.17 3.85 -3.93
C ALA A 135 -2.32 2.93 -3.02
N ALA A 136 -2.33 3.10 -1.69
CA ALA A 136 -1.71 2.14 -0.76
C ALA A 136 -2.33 0.74 -0.87
N ILE A 137 -3.65 0.66 -1.05
CA ILE A 137 -4.36 -0.63 -1.24
C ILE A 137 -3.88 -1.31 -2.53
N VAL A 138 -3.84 -0.59 -3.65
CA VAL A 138 -3.36 -1.16 -4.93
C VAL A 138 -1.90 -1.61 -4.80
N LEU A 139 -1.06 -0.82 -4.14
CA LEU A 139 0.34 -1.19 -3.90
C LEU A 139 0.48 -2.44 -3.02
N ALA A 140 -0.28 -2.54 -1.93
CA ALA A 140 -0.26 -3.70 -1.04
C ALA A 140 -0.76 -4.97 -1.74
N VAL A 141 -1.95 -4.91 -2.36
CA VAL A 141 -2.53 -6.04 -3.11
C VAL A 141 -1.63 -6.44 -4.27
N GLY A 142 -1.12 -5.47 -5.02
CA GLY A 142 -0.21 -5.72 -6.12
C GLY A 142 1.15 -6.27 -5.70
N SER A 143 1.66 -5.87 -4.54
CA SER A 143 2.83 -6.52 -3.94
C SER A 143 2.56 -8.00 -3.68
N LEU A 144 1.39 -8.35 -3.14
CA LEU A 144 0.99 -9.76 -2.92
C LEU A 144 0.81 -10.55 -4.23
N VAL A 145 0.27 -9.91 -5.26
CA VAL A 145 0.16 -10.51 -6.60
C VAL A 145 1.55 -10.77 -7.21
N THR A 146 2.55 -9.96 -6.86
CA THR A 146 3.91 -10.03 -7.42
C THR A 146 4.93 -10.79 -6.58
N THR A 147 4.73 -10.95 -5.26
CA THR A 147 5.67 -11.63 -4.33
C THR A 147 5.71 -13.16 -4.47
N GLY A 148 5.02 -13.74 -5.46
CA GLY A 148 5.05 -15.17 -5.76
C GLY A 148 6.09 -15.65 -6.78
N ARG A 149 7.06 -14.83 -7.23
CA ARG A 149 8.01 -15.20 -8.33
C ARG A 149 7.32 -15.85 -9.55
N LEU A 150 6.14 -15.37 -9.93
CA LEU A 150 5.63 -15.62 -11.28
C LEU A 150 5.97 -14.40 -12.13
N PRO A 151 6.49 -14.59 -13.36
CA PRO A 151 6.67 -13.47 -14.27
C PRO A 151 5.31 -12.79 -14.42
N LEU A 152 5.30 -11.45 -14.50
CA LEU A 152 4.14 -10.71 -15.01
C LEU A 152 3.79 -11.33 -16.36
N GLN A 153 2.82 -12.25 -16.38
CA GLN A 153 2.55 -13.04 -17.57
C GLN A 153 2.03 -12.09 -18.64
N GLN A 154 2.71 -12.13 -19.80
CA GLN A 154 2.35 -11.33 -20.96
C GLN A 154 0.87 -11.55 -21.27
N GLN A 155 0.21 -10.48 -21.75
CA GLN A 155 -1.08 -10.62 -22.42
C GLN A 155 -1.05 -11.88 -23.28
N PRO A 156 -2.04 -12.78 -23.22
CA PRO A 156 -2.21 -13.69 -24.34
C PRO A 156 -2.33 -12.79 -25.56
N ASP A 157 -1.39 -12.93 -26.50
CA ASP A 157 -1.52 -12.31 -27.81
C ASP A 157 -2.95 -12.58 -28.25
N LYS A 158 -3.65 -11.49 -28.58
CA LYS A 158 -4.97 -11.56 -29.22
C LYS A 158 -4.89 -12.73 -30.16
N TRP A 159 -5.83 -13.65 -29.96
CA TRP A 159 -5.98 -14.89 -30.67
C TRP A 159 -5.23 -14.87 -32.00
N ALA A 160 -4.33 -15.82 -32.21
CA ALA A 160 -4.10 -16.34 -33.55
C ALA A 160 -5.46 -16.86 -34.05
N MET A 161 -6.31 -15.91 -34.47
CA MET A 161 -7.51 -16.16 -35.25
C MET A 161 -6.97 -16.59 -36.60
N ASN A 162 -6.98 -17.91 -36.78
CA ASN A 162 -7.22 -18.52 -38.07
C ASN A 162 -8.39 -17.84 -38.78
#